data_AF-A0A9P7EQD7-F1
#
_entry.id   AF-A0A9P7EQD7-F1
#
_cell.length_a   1.000
_cell.length_b   1.000
_cell.length_c   1.000
_cell.angle_alpha   90.00
_cell.angle_beta   90.00
_cell.angle_gamma   90.00
#
_symmetry.space_group_name_H-M   'P 1'
#
loop_
_entity.id
_entity.type
_entity.pdbx_description
1 polymer ?
#
loop_
_entity_poly.entity_id
_entity_poly.type
_entity_poly.pdbx_seq_one_letter_code
_entity_poly.pdbx_strand_id
1 'polypeptide(L)'
;QQEYINQLNEHHALQNISVHENNTVAAHDTQSTLDNVFRMLNALAVQTGIYACLFASHGHVYDTAQATWFGMDNVMDFWEDVLQMEADEIARKLEQWVCMAGQSVLLHFFTGYLC
;
A
#
# COMPACT_ATOMS: atom_id res chain seq x y z
N GLN A 1 11.55 11.31 -43.19
CA GLN A 1 10.35 10.86 -42.45
C GLN A 1 10.67 9.74 -41.46
N GLN A 2 11.34 8.66 -41.87
CA GLN A 2 11.71 7.56 -40.96
C GLN A 2 12.57 8.00 -39.76
N GLU A 3 13.46 8.96 -39.97
CA GLU A 3 14.38 9.50 -38.96
C GLU A 3 13.65 10.23 -37.82
N TYR A 4 12.59 10.98 -38.14
CA TYR A 4 11.75 11.64 -37.14
C TYR A 4 10.90 10.66 -36.33
N ILE A 5 10.45 9.56 -36.95
CA ILE A 5 9.71 8.50 -36.25
C ILE A 5 10.65 7.75 -35.29
N ASN A 6 11.89 7.49 -35.71
CA ASN A 6 12.87 6.85 -34.85
C ASN A 6 13.24 7.73 -33.64
N GLN A 7 13.48 9.03 -33.84
CA GLN A 7 13.76 9.96 -32.74
C GLN A 7 12.59 10.06 -31.76
N LEU A 8 11.35 10.05 -32.25
CA LEU A 8 10.17 10.05 -31.39
C LEU A 8 10.05 8.77 -30.56
N ASN A 9 10.32 7.62 -31.16
CA ASN A 9 10.31 6.33 -30.46
C ASN A 9 11.43 6.21 -29.42
N GLU A 10 12.63 6.70 -29.73
CA GLU A 10 13.74 6.78 -28.77
C GLU A 10 13.39 7.69 -27.60
N HIS A 11 12.79 8.85 -27.86
CA HIS A 11 12.36 9.77 -26.82
C HIS A 11 11.27 9.15 -25.93
N HIS A 12 10.29 8.46 -26.50
CA HIS A 12 9.28 7.72 -25.72
C HIS A 12 9.89 6.57 -24.91
N ALA A 13 10.86 5.84 -25.45
CA ALA A 13 11.56 4.78 -24.73
C ALA A 13 12.32 5.34 -23.52
N LEU A 14 13.04 6.46 -23.70
CA LEU A 14 13.77 7.13 -22.63
C LEU A 14 12.83 7.68 -21.55
N GLN A 15 11.71 8.28 -21.94
CA GLN A 15 10.69 8.76 -20.99
C GLN A 15 10.06 7.61 -20.20
N ASN A 16 9.72 6.49 -20.86
CA ASN A 16 9.16 5.33 -20.18
C ASN A 16 10.13 4.73 -19.16
N ILE A 17 11.42 4.64 -19.50
CA ILE A 17 12.45 4.17 -18.56
C ILE A 17 12.56 5.12 -17.37
N SER A 18 12.63 6.44 -17.61
CA SER A 18 12.74 7.43 -16.54
C SER A 18 11.53 7.45 -15.60
N VAL A 19 10.31 7.33 -16.15
CA VAL A 19 9.08 7.23 -15.33
C VAL A 19 9.08 5.95 -14.50
N HIS A 20 9.51 4.82 -15.07
CA HIS A 20 9.58 3.55 -14.36
C HIS A 20 10.59 3.58 -13.20
N GLU A 21 11.78 4.15 -13.43
CA GLU A 21 12.79 4.36 -12.39
C GLU A 21 12.25 5.25 -11.26
N ASN A 22 11.57 6.35 -11.60
CA ASN A 22 11.00 7.26 -10.61
C ASN A 22 9.88 6.59 -9.78
N ASN A 23 9.01 5.79 -10.42
CA ASN A 23 7.98 5.03 -9.72
C ASN A 23 8.59 3.97 -8.79
N THR A 24 9.67 3.31 -9.22
CA THR A 24 10.39 2.33 -8.39
C THR A 24 11.00 2.99 -7.14
N VAL A 25 11.60 4.16 -7.30
CA VAL A 25 12.14 4.95 -6.18
C VAL A 25 11.03 5.38 -5.22
N ALA A 26 9.90 5.87 -5.74
CA ALA A 26 8.75 6.26 -4.93
C ALA A 26 8.13 5.07 -4.18
N ALA A 27 8.04 3.91 -4.81
CA ALA A 27 7.56 2.68 -4.18
C ALA A 27 8.50 2.22 -3.05
N HIS A 28 9.81 2.29 -3.27
CA HIS A 28 10.79 1.94 -2.24
C HIS A 28 10.73 2.90 -1.03
N ASP A 29 10.58 4.20 -1.28
CA ASP A 29 10.41 5.21 -0.20
C ASP A 29 9.12 4.96 0.60
N THR A 30 8.03 4.62 -0.10
CA THR A 30 6.76 4.24 0.52
C THR A 30 6.94 3.01 1.42
N GLN A 31 7.60 1.96 0.93
CA GLN A 31 7.85 0.74 1.72
C GLN A 31 8.72 1.03 2.95
N SER A 32 9.82 1.77 2.79
CA SER A 32 10.71 2.16 3.89
C SER A 32 9.96 2.96 4.97
N THR A 33 9.04 3.84 4.54
CA THR A 33 8.20 4.62 5.45
C THR A 33 7.20 3.74 6.19
N LEU A 34 6.53 2.82 5.49
CA LEU A 34 5.59 1.87 6.08
C LEU A 34 6.27 0.96 7.11
N ASP A 35 7.47 0.44 6.80
CA ASP A 35 8.26 -0.37 7.72
C ASP A 35 8.57 0.40 9.02
N ASN A 36 8.90 1.69 8.91
CA ASN A 36 9.12 2.53 10.08
C ASN A 36 7.84 2.74 10.90
N VAL A 37 6.69 2.93 10.25
CA VAL A 37 5.38 3.03 10.91
C VAL A 37 5.03 1.73 11.62
N PHE A 38 5.23 0.57 10.99
CA PHE A 38 5.00 -0.74 11.60
C PHE A 38 5.84 -0.93 12.86
N ARG A 39 7.11 -0.53 12.82
CA ARG A 39 7.99 -0.55 14.00
C ARG A 39 7.48 0.36 15.11
N MET A 40 6.98 1.56 14.79
CA MET A 40 6.39 2.47 15.77
C MET A 40 5.12 1.89 16.40
N LEU A 41 4.23 1.31 15.60
CA LEU A 41 3.00 0.66 16.07
C LEU A 41 3.31 -0.52 17.00
N ASN A 42 4.27 -1.36 16.62
CA ASN A 42 4.70 -2.48 17.45
C ASN A 42 5.29 -2.01 18.79
N ALA A 43 6.16 -1.00 18.77
CA ALA A 43 6.72 -0.41 19.99
C ALA A 43 5.64 0.20 20.89
N LEU A 44 4.62 0.82 20.31
CA LEU A 44 3.50 1.40 21.05
C LEU A 44 2.63 0.30 21.70
N ALA A 45 2.37 -0.79 20.99
CA ALA A 45 1.67 -1.97 21.53
C ALA A 45 2.35 -2.51 22.78
N VAL A 46 3.68 -2.69 22.72
CA VAL A 46 4.45 -3.20 23.86
C VAL A 46 4.32 -2.30 25.09
N GLN A 47 4.23 -0.98 24.90
CA GLN A 47 4.18 -0.02 26.01
C GLN A 47 2.77 0.18 26.59
N THR A 48 1.74 0.09 25.75
CA THR A 48 0.38 0.53 26.10
C THR A 48 -0.66 -0.58 26.05
N GLY A 49 -0.32 -1.72 25.46
CA GLY A 49 -1.25 -2.82 25.23
C GLY A 49 -2.31 -2.52 24.17
N ILE A 50 -2.12 -1.49 23.33
CA ILE A 50 -3.05 -1.23 22.24
C ILE A 50 -3.00 -2.34 21.20
N TYR A 51 -4.13 -2.56 20.54
CA TYR A 51 -4.23 -3.39 19.34
C TYR A 51 -4.40 -2.48 18.14
N ALA A 52 -3.56 -2.67 17.12
CA ALA A 52 -3.61 -1.89 15.90
C ALA A 52 -3.47 -2.78 14.67
N CYS A 53 -4.12 -2.36 13.61
CA CYS A 53 -3.86 -2.82 12.26
C CYS A 53 -3.72 -1.62 11.31
N LEU A 54 -3.00 -1.83 10.21
CA LEU A 54 -2.85 -0.86 9.14
C LEU A 54 -2.99 -1.59 7.81
N PHE A 55 -3.73 -0.98 6.89
CA PHE A 55 -3.77 -1.41 5.49
C PHE A 55 -3.24 -0.27 4.62
N ALA A 56 -2.31 -0.61 3.73
CA ALA A 56 -1.79 0.30 2.72
C ALA A 56 -2.11 -0.29 1.35
N SER A 57 -2.99 0.37 0.60
CA SER A 57 -3.36 0.00 -0.77
C SER A 57 -2.74 0.97 -1.77
N HIS A 58 -2.60 0.56 -3.03
CA HIS A 58 -2.10 1.45 -4.07
C HIS A 58 -3.13 2.52 -4.43
N GLY A 59 -2.71 3.78 -4.47
CA GLY A 59 -3.57 4.90 -4.85
C GLY A 59 -3.80 5.04 -6.36
N HIS A 60 -2.94 4.43 -7.18
CA HIS A 60 -2.95 4.54 -8.64
C HIS A 60 -2.54 3.23 -9.32
N VAL A 61 -3.16 2.90 -10.46
CA VAL A 61 -2.91 1.67 -11.26
C VAL A 61 -1.48 1.56 -11.81
N TYR A 62 -0.69 2.63 -11.75
CA TYR A 62 0.70 2.66 -12.24
C TYR A 62 1.72 2.72 -11.09
N ASP A 63 1.22 2.71 -9.85
CA ASP A 63 2.09 2.61 -8.69
C ASP A 63 2.62 1.18 -8.62
N THR A 64 3.94 1.06 -8.44
CA THR A 64 4.63 -0.22 -8.32
C THR A 64 4.71 -0.70 -6.87
N ALA A 65 4.29 0.13 -5.91
CA ALA A 65 4.19 -0.28 -4.51
C ALA A 65 3.12 -1.37 -4.34
N GLN A 66 3.51 -2.48 -3.73
CA GLN A 66 2.57 -3.57 -3.44
C GLN A 66 1.65 -3.17 -2.29
N ALA A 67 0.36 -3.48 -2.40
CA ALA A 67 -0.54 -3.38 -1.26
C ALA A 67 -0.02 -4.26 -0.12
N THR A 68 0.00 -3.71 1.10
CA THR A 68 0.55 -4.37 2.28
C THR A 68 -0.33 -4.10 3.49
N TRP A 69 -0.17 -4.94 4.51
CA TRP A 69 -0.92 -4.83 5.73
C TRP A 69 -0.02 -5.11 6.93
N PHE A 70 -0.42 -4.58 8.07
CA PHE A 70 0.15 -4.85 9.38
C PHE A 70 -1.00 -5.17 10.33
N GLY A 71 -0.85 -6.22 11.10
CA GLY A 71 -1.80 -6.63 12.13
C GLY A 71 -1.04 -7.18 13.32
N MET A 72 -1.47 -6.81 14.52
CA MET A 72 -1.03 -7.49 15.74
C MET A 72 -1.76 -8.84 15.87
N ASP A 73 -1.20 -9.75 16.66
CA ASP A 73 -1.73 -11.10 16.92
C ASP A 73 -3.24 -11.13 17.16
N ASN A 74 -3.75 -10.34 18.09
CA ASN A 74 -5.18 -10.34 18.42
C ASN A 74 -6.06 -9.79 17.30
N VAL A 75 -5.50 -8.95 16.43
CA VAL A 75 -6.23 -8.43 15.26
C VAL A 75 -6.24 -9.47 14.13
N MET A 76 -5.16 -10.25 14.00
CA MET A 76 -5.10 -11.41 13.09
C MET A 76 -6.12 -12.46 13.50
N ASP A 77 -6.18 -12.81 14.79
CA ASP A 77 -7.17 -13.75 15.33
C ASP A 77 -8.59 -13.26 15.06
N PHE A 78 -8.86 -11.96 15.21
CA PHE A 78 -10.17 -11.40 14.87
C PHE A 78 -10.52 -11.59 13.38
N TRP A 79 -9.57 -11.39 12.47
CA TRP A 79 -9.81 -11.57 11.05
C TRP A 79 -10.06 -13.04 10.69
N GLU A 80 -9.26 -13.95 11.21
CA GLU A 80 -9.36 -15.37 10.88
C GLU A 80 -10.52 -16.06 11.61
N ASP A 81 -10.69 -15.81 12.91
CA ASP A 81 -11.69 -16.52 13.71
C ASP A 81 -13.09 -15.91 13.60
N VAL A 82 -13.19 -14.58 13.54
CA VAL A 82 -14.49 -13.87 13.52
C VAL A 82 -14.93 -13.58 12.10
N LEU A 83 -14.05 -13.02 11.27
CA LEU A 83 -14.41 -12.68 9.88
C LEU A 83 -14.23 -13.87 8.92
N GLN A 84 -13.51 -14.92 9.32
CA GLN A 84 -13.20 -16.07 8.46
C GLN A 84 -12.52 -15.66 7.16
N MET A 85 -11.61 -14.68 7.26
CA MET A 85 -10.90 -14.11 6.13
C MET A 85 -9.43 -13.90 6.45
N GLU A 86 -8.56 -14.25 5.51
CA GLU A 86 -7.14 -13.93 5.63
C GLU A 86 -6.91 -12.42 5.46
N ALA A 87 -5.86 -11.91 6.10
CA ALA A 87 -5.51 -10.48 6.06
C ALA A 87 -5.31 -9.96 4.62
N ASP A 88 -4.71 -10.77 3.74
CA ASP A 88 -4.54 -10.45 2.33
C ASP A 88 -5.88 -10.28 1.59
N GLU A 89 -6.88 -11.08 1.95
CA GLU A 89 -8.22 -10.94 1.36
C GLU A 89 -8.92 -9.67 1.81
N ILE A 90 -8.75 -9.29 3.08
CA ILE A 90 -9.27 -8.03 3.63
C ILE A 90 -8.59 -6.84 2.94
N ALA A 91 -7.27 -6.86 2.82
CA ALA A 91 -6.49 -5.83 2.13
C ALA A 91 -6.96 -5.66 0.68
N ARG A 92 -7.13 -6.76 -0.06
CA ARG A 92 -7.63 -6.75 -1.44
C ARG A 92 -9.05 -6.22 -1.55
N LYS A 93 -9.96 -6.56 -0.64
CA LYS A 93 -11.33 -6.02 -0.65
C LYS A 93 -11.36 -4.53 -0.35
N LEU A 94 -10.53 -4.07 0.57
CA LEU A 94 -10.38 -2.66 0.87
C LEU A 94 -9.88 -1.90 -0.36
N GLU A 95 -8.85 -2.41 -1.01
CA GLU A 95 -8.33 -1.85 -2.26
C GLU A 95 -9.37 -1.82 -3.39
N GLN A 96 -10.10 -2.92 -3.60
CA GLN A 96 -11.20 -2.96 -4.57
C GLN A 96 -12.27 -1.90 -4.26
N TRP A 97 -12.66 -1.75 -3.00
CA TRP A 97 -13.62 -0.74 -2.58
C TRP A 97 -13.10 0.67 -2.87
N VAL A 98 -11.85 0.96 -2.53
CA VAL A 98 -11.20 2.25 -2.80
C VAL A 98 -11.17 2.56 -4.30
N CYS A 99 -10.76 1.60 -5.12
CA CYS A 99 -10.75 1.75 -6.58
C CYS A 99 -12.16 2.00 -7.15
N MET A 100 -13.18 1.30 -6.64
CA MET A 100 -14.57 1.50 -7.06
C MET A 100 -15.15 2.84 -6.59
N ALA A 101 -14.75 3.32 -5.42
CA ALA A 101 -15.20 4.59 -4.86
C ALA A 101 -14.61 5.82 -5.58
N GLY A 102 -13.61 5.62 -6.46
CA GLY A 102 -12.95 6.70 -7.20
C GLY A 102 -12.14 7.65 -6.30
N GLN A 103 -11.81 7.23 -5.08
CA GLN A 103 -11.02 8.00 -4.14
C GLN A 103 -9.58 7.47 -4.16
N SER A 104 -8.61 8.28 -4.55
CA SER A 104 -7.19 7.95 -4.34
C SER A 104 -6.89 8.06 -2.84
N VAL A 105 -6.69 6.94 -2.15
CA VAL A 105 -6.55 6.92 -0.69
C VAL A 105 -5.12 7.24 -0.26
N LEU A 106 -5.01 8.33 0.50
CA LEU A 106 -3.90 8.61 1.42
C LEU A 106 -4.28 7.99 2.77
N LEU A 107 -3.49 7.03 3.26
CA LEU A 107 -3.54 6.38 4.58
C LEU A 107 -4.82 6.64 5.42
N HIS A 108 -5.79 5.73 5.35
CA HIS A 108 -6.88 5.71 6.32
C HIS A 108 -6.48 4.88 7.55
N PHE A 109 -6.18 5.55 8.66
CA PHE A 109 -6.06 4.92 9.96
C PHE A 109 -7.46 4.60 10.49
N PHE A 110 -7.82 3.31 10.54
CA PHE A 110 -9.00 2.87 11.29
C PHE A 110 -8.62 2.73 12.77
N THR A 111 -8.80 3.79 13.55
CA THR A 111 -8.80 3.71 15.01
C THR A 111 -10.16 3.19 15.49
N GLY A 112 -10.34 1.86 15.46
CA GLY A 112 -11.48 1.20 16.08
C GLY A 112 -11.24 1.04 17.59
N TYR A 113 -11.94 1.82 18.42
CA TYR A 113 -12.07 1.50 19.83
C TYR A 113 -12.95 0.24 19.94
N LEU A 114 -12.35 -0.94 20.10
CA LEU A 114 -13.08 -2.11 20.62
C LEU A 114 -13.29 -1.89 22.13
N CYS A 115 -14.52 -1.57 22.50
CA CYS A 115 -15.02 -1.73 23.87
C CYS A 115 -15.45 -3.18 24.10
#